data_AF-F5B5S0-F1
#
_entry.id   AF-F5B5S0-F1
#
_cell.length_a   1.000
_cell.length_b   1.000
_cell.length_c   1.000
_cell.angle_alpha   90.00
_cell.angle_beta   90.00
_cell.angle_gamma   90.00
#
_symmetry.space_group_name_H-M   'P 1'
#
loop_
_entity.id
_entity.type
_entity.pdbx_description
1 polymer ?
#
loop_
_entity_poly.entity_id
_entity_poly.type
_entity_poly.pdbx_seq_one_letter_code
_entity_poly.pdbx_strand_id
1 'polypeptide(L)'
;YLVNPAAYAALGAYMFFLILAGFPINFLTLYVTIEHKKLRTPLNYILLNLAVADLFMVFGGFTTTMYTSMHGYFVLGRLGCNLEGFFATLGGEIGLWSLVVLAIERWIVVCKPISNFRFGENHAIMGVAFTWIMASSCAVPPLVGWSRYIPEGMQCSCGVDYYTRAEGFNNESFVIYMFIVHFSIPFTVIFFCYGRLLCAVKEAAAAQQESETTQRAEREVTRMVVIMVIAFLVSWLPYASVAWYIFTHQGSEFGPLFMTLPAFFAKSSAIYNPLIYI
;
A
#
# COMPACT_ATOMS: atom_id res chain seq x y z
N TYR A 1 -23.46 -20.28 3.98
CA TYR A 1 -22.77 -19.09 3.46
C TYR A 1 -23.03 -17.93 4.40
N LEU A 2 -22.03 -17.09 4.66
CA LEU A 2 -22.15 -15.95 5.58
C LEU A 2 -22.92 -14.78 4.97
N VAL A 3 -22.99 -14.73 3.64
CA VAL A 3 -23.73 -13.73 2.85
C VAL A 3 -24.36 -14.40 1.62
N ASN A 4 -25.12 -13.64 0.82
CA ASN A 4 -25.72 -14.11 -0.42
C ASN A 4 -24.64 -14.70 -1.37
N PRO A 5 -24.84 -15.89 -1.98
CA PRO A 5 -23.92 -16.48 -2.95
C PRO A 5 -23.47 -15.54 -4.07
N ALA A 6 -24.34 -14.61 -4.51
CA ALA A 6 -23.99 -13.61 -5.52
C ALA A 6 -22.83 -12.69 -5.08
N ALA A 7 -22.67 -12.42 -3.77
CA ALA A 7 -21.57 -11.63 -3.27
C ALA A 7 -20.21 -12.34 -3.43
N TYR A 8 -20.18 -13.68 -3.32
CA TYR A 8 -18.96 -14.46 -3.53
C TYR A 8 -18.57 -14.47 -5.01
N ALA A 9 -19.54 -14.58 -5.91
CA ALA A 9 -19.32 -14.44 -7.35
C ALA A 9 -18.82 -13.03 -7.72
N ALA A 10 -19.40 -11.99 -7.11
CA ALA A 10 -18.94 -10.61 -7.29
C ALA A 10 -17.52 -10.39 -6.78
N LEU A 11 -17.16 -10.97 -5.63
CA LEU A 11 -15.80 -10.93 -5.09
C LEU A 11 -14.81 -11.63 -6.05
N GLY A 12 -15.16 -12.80 -6.57
CA GLY A 12 -14.33 -13.52 -7.53
C GLY A 12 -14.13 -12.74 -8.83
N ALA A 13 -15.20 -12.16 -9.39
CA ALA A 13 -15.12 -11.30 -10.57
C ALA A 13 -14.26 -10.05 -10.33
N TYR A 14 -14.38 -9.45 -9.15
CA TYR A 14 -13.55 -8.31 -8.75
C TYR A 14 -12.07 -8.69 -8.62
N MET A 15 -11.73 -9.80 -7.97
CA MET A 15 -10.34 -10.28 -7.88
C MET A 15 -9.76 -10.59 -9.26
N PHE A 16 -10.57 -11.19 -10.16
CA PHE A 16 -10.17 -11.44 -11.53
C PHE A 16 -9.88 -10.13 -12.29
N PHE A 17 -10.73 -9.11 -12.13
CA PHE A 17 -10.47 -7.77 -12.66
C PHE A 17 -9.16 -7.18 -12.11
N LEU A 18 -8.90 -7.31 -10.81
CA LEU A 18 -7.64 -6.84 -10.20
C LEU A 18 -6.41 -7.53 -10.80
N ILE A 19 -6.50 -8.83 -11.10
CA ILE A 19 -5.41 -9.57 -11.75
C ILE A 19 -5.22 -9.06 -13.18
N LEU A 20 -6.30 -8.94 -13.96
CA LEU A 20 -6.24 -8.52 -15.36
C LEU A 20 -5.73 -7.08 -15.53
N ALA A 21 -6.02 -6.18 -14.61
CA ALA A 21 -5.55 -4.80 -14.65
C ALA A 21 -4.18 -4.64 -13.95
N GLY A 22 -4.03 -5.20 -12.75
CA GLY A 22 -2.84 -5.03 -11.93
C GLY A 22 -1.60 -5.75 -12.47
N PHE A 23 -1.74 -6.98 -13.01
CA PHE A 23 -0.59 -7.70 -13.54
C PHE A 23 0.07 -6.98 -14.71
N PRO A 24 -0.66 -6.60 -15.79
CA PRO A 24 -0.02 -5.98 -16.95
C PRO A 24 0.61 -4.63 -16.63
N ILE A 25 -0.02 -3.78 -15.82
CA ILE A 25 0.52 -2.46 -15.47
C ILE A 25 1.85 -2.63 -14.74
N ASN A 26 1.89 -3.44 -13.69
CA ASN A 26 3.09 -3.62 -12.88
C ASN A 26 4.19 -4.40 -13.62
N PHE A 27 3.83 -5.43 -14.38
CA PHE A 27 4.79 -6.17 -15.20
C PHE A 27 5.39 -5.29 -16.30
N LEU A 28 4.58 -4.48 -16.97
CA LEU A 28 5.05 -3.59 -18.04
C LEU A 28 6.00 -2.53 -17.51
N THR A 29 5.78 -1.98 -16.32
CA THR A 29 6.73 -1.07 -15.65
C THR A 29 8.13 -1.68 -15.55
N LEU A 30 8.21 -2.93 -15.08
CA LEU A 30 9.48 -3.64 -14.93
C LEU A 30 10.08 -3.94 -16.31
N TYR A 31 9.28 -4.46 -17.23
CA TYR A 31 9.71 -4.82 -18.58
C TYR A 31 10.26 -3.62 -19.35
N VAL A 32 9.54 -2.51 -19.40
CA VAL A 32 9.94 -1.27 -20.08
C VAL A 32 11.24 -0.71 -19.48
N THR A 33 11.43 -0.82 -18.17
CA THR A 33 12.68 -0.36 -17.53
C THR A 33 13.88 -1.25 -17.83
N ILE A 34 13.65 -2.55 -18.05
CA ILE A 34 14.65 -3.48 -18.56
C ILE A 34 15.01 -3.12 -20.01
N GLU A 35 14.03 -2.89 -20.89
CA GLU A 35 14.31 -2.55 -22.29
C GLU A 35 14.98 -1.17 -22.43
N HIS A 36 14.54 -0.17 -21.66
CA HIS A 36 15.00 1.21 -21.79
C HIS A 36 15.99 1.61 -20.70
N LYS A 37 17.29 1.48 -20.99
CA LYS A 37 18.39 1.88 -20.09
C LYS A 37 18.28 3.31 -19.52
N LYS A 38 17.64 4.24 -20.25
CA LYS A 38 17.41 5.63 -19.79
C LYS A 38 16.55 5.72 -18.53
N LEU A 39 15.70 4.73 -18.27
CA LEU A 39 14.83 4.69 -17.09
C LEU A 39 15.53 4.11 -15.87
N ARG A 40 16.75 3.57 -16.00
CA ARG A 40 17.50 2.95 -14.89
C ARG A 40 18.24 4.01 -14.07
N THR A 41 17.48 4.90 -13.46
CA THR A 41 18.00 5.97 -12.59
C THR A 41 17.67 5.68 -11.12
N PRO A 42 18.46 6.18 -10.15
CA PRO A 42 18.20 5.94 -8.72
C PRO A 42 16.79 6.36 -8.28
N LEU A 43 16.24 7.43 -8.83
CA LEU A 43 14.89 7.94 -8.51
C LEU A 43 13.76 6.98 -8.95
N ASN A 44 14.05 6.10 -9.92
CA ASN A 44 13.07 5.14 -10.41
C ASN A 44 13.09 3.82 -9.62
N TYR A 45 14.10 3.57 -8.79
CA TYR A 45 14.20 2.29 -8.05
C TYR A 45 13.02 2.06 -7.12
N ILE A 46 12.54 3.13 -6.46
CA ILE A 46 11.40 3.01 -5.55
C ILE A 46 10.07 2.77 -6.30
N LEU A 47 9.95 3.28 -7.54
CA LEU A 47 8.80 3.02 -8.42
C LEU A 47 8.81 1.57 -8.94
N LEU A 48 10.00 1.03 -9.24
CA LEU A 48 10.14 -0.40 -9.57
C LEU A 48 9.81 -1.27 -8.36
N ASN A 49 10.21 -0.85 -7.16
CA ASN A 49 9.90 -1.56 -5.93
C ASN A 49 8.38 -1.59 -5.66
N LEU A 50 7.67 -0.49 -5.94
CA LEU A 50 6.20 -0.45 -5.91
C LEU A 50 5.59 -1.47 -6.88
N ALA A 51 6.09 -1.55 -8.12
CA ALA A 51 5.60 -2.54 -9.08
C ALA A 51 5.84 -3.99 -8.61
N VAL A 52 6.99 -4.28 -7.99
CA VAL A 52 7.25 -5.59 -7.37
C VAL A 52 6.29 -5.86 -6.20
N ALA A 53 6.02 -4.85 -5.38
CA ALA A 53 5.10 -4.95 -4.25
C ALA A 53 3.68 -5.34 -4.69
N ASP A 54 3.17 -4.68 -5.73
CA ASP A 54 1.84 -4.94 -6.26
C ASP A 54 1.76 -6.33 -6.93
N LEU A 55 2.85 -6.82 -7.54
CA LEU A 55 2.91 -8.19 -8.06
C LEU A 55 2.82 -9.26 -6.95
N PHE A 56 3.35 -9.01 -5.76
CA PHE A 56 3.12 -9.91 -4.61
C PHE A 56 1.64 -9.99 -4.24
N MET A 57 0.93 -8.86 -4.26
CA MET A 57 -0.51 -8.83 -4.01
C MET A 57 -1.28 -9.58 -5.10
N VAL A 58 -0.90 -9.42 -6.38
CA VAL A 58 -1.55 -10.10 -7.51
C VAL A 58 -1.40 -11.62 -7.43
N PHE A 59 -0.17 -12.11 -7.27
CA PHE A 59 0.12 -13.55 -7.29
C PHE A 59 -0.25 -14.25 -5.98
N GLY A 60 0.20 -13.69 -4.84
CA GLY A 60 -0.01 -14.31 -3.53
C GLY A 60 -1.41 -14.04 -2.96
N GLY A 61 -1.94 -12.85 -3.20
CA GLY A 61 -3.25 -12.41 -2.73
C GLY A 61 -4.37 -12.69 -3.72
N PHE A 62 -4.51 -11.89 -4.78
CA PHE A 62 -5.71 -11.86 -5.62
C PHE A 62 -5.98 -13.20 -6.29
N THR A 63 -4.95 -13.90 -6.75
CA THR A 63 -5.10 -15.21 -7.42
C THR A 63 -5.66 -16.26 -6.46
N THR A 64 -5.19 -16.29 -5.21
CA THR A 64 -5.67 -17.23 -4.20
C THR A 64 -7.07 -16.84 -3.71
N THR A 65 -7.32 -15.55 -3.46
CA THR A 65 -8.65 -15.03 -3.08
C THR A 65 -9.69 -15.29 -4.17
N MET A 66 -9.33 -15.16 -5.45
CA MET A 66 -10.22 -15.46 -6.58
C MET A 66 -10.64 -16.93 -6.51
N TYR A 67 -9.68 -17.85 -6.38
CA TYR A 67 -9.95 -19.28 -6.32
C TYR A 67 -10.83 -19.69 -5.12
N THR A 68 -10.56 -19.14 -3.94
CA THR A 68 -11.35 -19.43 -2.72
C THR A 68 -12.74 -18.80 -2.77
N SER A 69 -12.88 -17.60 -3.34
CA SER A 69 -14.19 -16.95 -3.51
C SER A 69 -15.14 -17.74 -4.42
N MET A 70 -14.62 -18.44 -5.44
CA MET A 70 -15.41 -19.33 -6.31
C MET A 70 -16.00 -20.53 -5.55
N HIS A 71 -15.37 -20.95 -4.44
CA HIS A 71 -15.89 -22.00 -3.57
C HIS A 71 -16.77 -21.46 -2.43
N GLY A 72 -16.69 -20.15 -2.18
CA GLY A 72 -17.41 -19.44 -1.12
C GLY A 72 -16.89 -19.68 0.31
N TYR A 73 -15.69 -20.25 0.44
CA TYR A 73 -14.94 -20.40 1.68
C TYR A 73 -13.44 -20.58 1.39
N PHE A 74 -12.58 -20.44 2.40
CA PHE A 74 -11.13 -20.60 2.23
C PHE A 74 -10.70 -22.09 2.10
N VAL A 75 -10.59 -22.58 0.87
CA VAL A 75 -10.28 -24.00 0.54
C VAL A 75 -8.83 -24.42 0.76
N LEU A 76 -7.87 -23.50 0.78
CA LEU A 76 -6.42 -23.81 0.79
C LEU A 76 -5.88 -24.17 2.19
N GLY A 77 -6.77 -24.26 3.18
CA GLY A 77 -6.43 -24.61 4.56
C GLY A 77 -5.53 -23.59 5.26
N ARG A 78 -5.04 -23.94 6.45
CA ARG A 78 -4.30 -23.01 7.31
C ARG A 78 -2.97 -22.54 6.69
N LEU A 79 -2.24 -23.45 6.04
CA LEU A 79 -0.97 -23.09 5.37
C LEU A 79 -1.21 -22.11 4.23
N GLY A 80 -2.24 -22.36 3.40
CA GLY A 80 -2.61 -21.44 2.33
C GLY A 80 -3.01 -20.06 2.85
N CYS A 81 -3.71 -20.00 3.98
CA CYS A 81 -4.13 -18.75 4.61
C CYS A 81 -2.93 -17.93 5.12
N ASN A 82 -1.96 -18.59 5.74
CA ASN A 82 -0.72 -17.95 6.18
C ASN A 82 0.08 -17.41 4.98
N LEU A 83 0.17 -18.17 3.88
CA LEU A 83 0.89 -17.75 2.68
C LEU A 83 0.20 -16.58 1.96
N GLU A 84 -1.13 -16.66 1.75
CA GLU A 84 -1.89 -15.55 1.17
C GLU A 84 -1.76 -14.30 2.04
N GLY A 85 -2.04 -14.43 3.34
CA GLY A 85 -1.98 -13.31 4.29
C GLY A 85 -0.59 -12.68 4.31
N PHE A 86 0.47 -13.49 4.32
CA PHE A 86 1.85 -13.02 4.27
C PHE A 86 2.14 -12.23 2.98
N PHE A 87 1.89 -12.79 1.80
CA PHE A 87 2.22 -12.12 0.55
C PHE A 87 1.35 -10.89 0.29
N ALA A 88 0.07 -10.93 0.64
CA ALA A 88 -0.81 -9.78 0.52
C ALA A 88 -0.39 -8.64 1.46
N THR A 89 -0.04 -8.96 2.71
CA THR A 89 0.45 -7.97 3.69
C THR A 89 1.81 -7.43 3.27
N LEU A 90 2.76 -8.31 2.90
CA LEU A 90 4.09 -7.91 2.48
C LEU A 90 4.03 -6.99 1.25
N GLY A 91 3.25 -7.34 0.24
CA GLY A 91 3.06 -6.51 -0.95
C GLY A 91 2.44 -5.15 -0.61
N GLY A 92 1.35 -5.14 0.19
CA GLY A 92 0.72 -3.89 0.62
C GLY A 92 1.67 -2.98 1.39
N GLU A 93 2.46 -3.54 2.31
CA GLU A 93 3.42 -2.79 3.14
C GLU A 93 4.65 -2.31 2.37
N ILE A 94 5.21 -3.12 1.45
CA ILE A 94 6.28 -2.65 0.56
C ILE A 94 5.75 -1.48 -0.28
N GLY A 95 4.52 -1.57 -0.78
CA GLY A 95 3.87 -0.49 -1.52
C GLY A 95 3.71 0.78 -0.68
N LEU A 96 3.17 0.65 0.53
CA LEU A 96 3.02 1.74 1.50
C LEU A 96 4.35 2.46 1.75
N TRP A 97 5.38 1.71 2.16
CA TRP A 97 6.67 2.30 2.50
C TRP A 97 7.41 2.81 1.27
N SER A 98 7.14 2.28 0.07
CA SER A 98 7.64 2.85 -1.17
C SER A 98 7.10 4.25 -1.42
N LEU A 99 5.82 4.51 -1.12
CA LEU A 99 5.23 5.86 -1.22
C LEU A 99 5.84 6.81 -0.19
N VAL A 100 6.10 6.33 1.03
CA VAL A 100 6.77 7.13 2.08
C VAL A 100 8.18 7.53 1.64
N VAL A 101 8.99 6.57 1.18
CA VAL A 101 10.35 6.81 0.69
C VAL A 101 10.33 7.76 -0.52
N LEU A 102 9.39 7.57 -1.45
CA LEU A 102 9.21 8.47 -2.59
C LEU A 102 8.91 9.90 -2.15
N ALA A 103 8.03 10.11 -1.15
CA ALA A 103 7.73 11.43 -0.63
C ALA A 103 8.98 12.10 -0.01
N ILE A 104 9.75 11.36 0.78
CA ILE A 104 11.02 11.83 1.37
C ILE A 104 12.03 12.18 0.27
N GLU A 105 12.21 11.29 -0.71
CA GLU A 105 13.13 11.48 -1.83
C GLU A 105 12.82 12.77 -2.59
N ARG A 106 11.54 12.97 -2.98
CA ARG A 106 11.10 14.17 -3.69
C ARG A 106 11.29 15.43 -2.86
N TRP A 107 11.02 15.36 -1.56
CA TRP A 107 11.24 16.49 -0.66
C TRP A 107 12.73 16.86 -0.55
N ILE A 108 13.62 15.88 -0.37
CA ILE A 108 15.07 16.14 -0.27
C ILE A 108 15.61 16.71 -1.58
N VAL A 109 15.30 16.08 -2.72
CA VAL A 109 15.83 16.47 -4.03
C VAL A 109 15.36 17.87 -4.45
N VAL A 110 14.12 18.25 -4.13
CA VAL A 110 13.55 19.53 -4.56
C VAL A 110 13.74 20.64 -3.53
N CYS A 111 13.44 20.39 -2.26
CA CYS A 111 13.41 21.44 -1.23
C CYS A 111 14.75 21.67 -0.54
N LYS A 112 15.70 20.72 -0.68
CA LYS A 112 16.99 20.77 0.00
C LYS A 112 18.12 20.61 -1.03
N PRO A 113 18.42 21.65 -1.82
CA PRO A 113 19.65 21.70 -2.59
C PRO A 113 20.82 21.91 -1.62
N ILE A 114 21.15 20.87 -0.86
CA ILE A 114 22.31 20.87 0.04
C ILE A 114 23.52 20.88 -0.90
N SER A 115 24.36 21.92 -0.78
CA SER A 115 25.51 22.19 -1.65
C SER A 115 26.41 20.99 -1.95
N ASN A 116 26.41 19.95 -1.11
CA ASN A 116 27.24 18.75 -1.24
C ASN A 116 26.46 17.42 -1.22
N PHE A 117 25.13 17.44 -1.24
CA PHE A 117 24.33 16.21 -1.28
C PHE A 117 23.87 15.93 -2.71
N ARG A 118 24.24 14.75 -3.23
CA ARG A 118 23.68 14.24 -4.48
C ARG A 118 23.03 12.91 -4.20
N PHE A 119 21.73 12.84 -4.45
CA PHE A 119 21.01 11.57 -4.40
C PHE A 119 21.59 10.62 -5.46
N GLY A 120 21.89 9.40 -5.05
CA GLY A 120 22.64 8.42 -5.83
C GLY A 120 22.19 7.01 -5.51
N GLU A 121 22.81 6.02 -6.14
CA GLU A 121 22.38 4.61 -6.06
C GLU A 121 22.35 4.07 -4.64
N ASN A 122 23.36 4.38 -3.81
CA ASN A 122 23.40 3.94 -2.41
C ASN A 122 22.18 4.43 -1.62
N HIS A 123 21.77 5.68 -1.81
CA HIS A 123 20.60 6.26 -1.14
C HIS A 123 19.30 5.59 -1.61
N ALA A 124 19.18 5.31 -2.91
CA ALA A 124 18.03 4.61 -3.47
C ALA A 124 17.94 3.17 -2.95
N ILE A 125 19.06 2.43 -2.91
CA ILE A 125 19.12 1.07 -2.38
C ILE A 125 18.81 1.05 -0.89
N MET A 126 19.30 2.02 -0.11
CA MET A 126 18.92 2.16 1.30
C MET A 126 17.42 2.39 1.46
N GLY A 127 16.82 3.22 0.61
CA GLY A 127 15.38 3.46 0.60
C GLY A 127 14.59 2.18 0.33
N VAL A 128 14.97 1.43 -0.71
CA VAL A 128 14.35 0.12 -1.02
C VAL A 128 14.56 -0.86 0.13
N ALA A 129 15.78 -1.03 0.64
CA ALA A 129 16.04 -1.95 1.76
C ALA A 129 15.19 -1.59 3.00
N PHE A 130 15.02 -0.30 3.28
CA PHE A 130 14.16 0.17 4.37
C PHE A 130 12.69 -0.25 4.17
N THR A 131 12.13 -0.15 2.96
CA THR A 131 10.74 -0.60 2.73
C THR A 131 10.57 -2.08 3.03
N TRP A 132 11.54 -2.92 2.67
CA TRP A 132 11.49 -4.36 2.91
C TRP A 132 11.60 -4.71 4.38
N ILE A 133 12.45 -4.00 5.13
CA ILE A 133 12.57 -4.16 6.58
C ILE A 133 11.25 -3.79 7.26
N MET A 134 10.69 -2.63 6.91
CA MET A 134 9.42 -2.18 7.50
C MET A 134 8.27 -3.12 7.12
N ALA A 135 8.18 -3.55 5.87
CA ALA A 135 7.16 -4.50 5.45
C ALA A 135 7.29 -5.86 6.15
N SER A 136 8.52 -6.35 6.31
CA SER A 136 8.78 -7.60 7.05
C SER A 136 8.41 -7.46 8.54
N SER A 137 8.62 -6.27 9.13
CA SER A 137 8.24 -6.00 10.52
C SER A 137 6.72 -6.03 10.76
N CYS A 138 5.91 -5.94 9.69
CA CYS A 138 4.46 -6.15 9.71
C CYS A 138 4.07 -7.59 9.31
N ALA A 139 4.64 -8.12 8.22
CA ALA A 139 4.18 -9.38 7.65
C ALA A 139 4.71 -10.65 8.36
N VAL A 140 5.90 -10.59 8.96
CA VAL A 140 6.51 -11.76 9.62
C VAL A 140 5.90 -12.06 11.00
N PRO A 141 5.65 -11.07 11.90
CA PRO A 141 5.18 -11.37 13.26
C PRO A 141 3.92 -12.25 13.36
N PRO A 142 2.89 -12.11 12.50
CA PRO A 142 1.72 -12.99 12.50
C PRO A 142 2.03 -14.46 12.19
N LEU A 143 3.17 -14.75 11.54
CA LEU A 143 3.63 -16.13 11.30
C LEU A 143 4.31 -16.75 12.52
N VAL A 144 4.87 -15.92 13.41
CA VAL A 144 5.65 -16.35 14.58
C VAL A 144 4.94 -16.14 15.91
N GLY A 145 3.67 -15.70 15.88
CA GLY A 145 2.79 -15.69 17.05
C GLY A 145 2.47 -14.31 17.63
N TRP A 146 2.89 -13.21 16.99
CA TRP A 146 2.40 -11.87 17.35
C TRP A 146 1.35 -11.43 16.33
N SER A 147 0.08 -11.44 16.75
CA SER A 147 -1.10 -11.60 15.88
C SER A 147 -1.06 -12.91 15.08
N ARG A 148 -1.95 -13.06 14.11
CA ARG A 148 -2.10 -14.25 13.26
C ARG A 148 -2.78 -13.90 11.93
N TYR A 149 -2.53 -14.72 10.92
CA TYR A 149 -3.30 -14.67 9.67
C TYR A 149 -4.56 -15.53 9.80
N ILE A 150 -5.72 -14.92 9.53
CA ILE A 150 -7.03 -15.57 9.55
C ILE A 150 -7.87 -15.11 8.35
N PRO A 151 -8.86 -15.89 7.91
CA PRO A 151 -9.81 -15.41 6.93
C PRO A 151 -10.58 -14.20 7.47
N GLU A 152 -10.64 -13.12 6.70
CA GLU A 152 -11.34 -11.88 7.06
C GLU A 152 -12.60 -11.68 6.21
N GLY A 153 -13.53 -10.85 6.71
CA GLY A 153 -14.76 -10.50 6.02
C GLY A 153 -15.60 -11.72 5.66
N MET A 154 -15.83 -11.91 4.35
CA MET A 154 -16.55 -13.07 3.79
C MET A 154 -15.85 -14.42 3.96
N GLN A 155 -14.69 -14.46 4.61
CA GLN A 155 -13.90 -15.67 4.90
C GLN A 155 -13.32 -16.36 3.66
N CYS A 156 -13.10 -15.59 2.59
CA CYS A 156 -12.45 -16.04 1.36
C CYS A 156 -11.06 -15.45 1.16
N SER A 157 -10.67 -14.41 1.89
CA SER A 157 -9.32 -13.85 1.84
C SER A 157 -8.74 -13.85 3.25
N CYS A 158 -7.45 -14.13 3.37
CA CYS A 158 -6.72 -14.07 4.62
C CYS A 158 -5.97 -12.75 4.79
N GLY A 159 -6.02 -12.24 6.02
CA GLY A 159 -5.36 -11.01 6.43
C GLY A 159 -4.98 -11.08 7.91
N VAL A 160 -4.33 -10.02 8.39
CA VAL A 160 -3.97 -9.87 9.80
C VAL A 160 -5.23 -9.87 10.67
N ASP A 161 -5.18 -10.53 11.81
CA ASP A 161 -6.23 -10.49 12.82
C ASP A 161 -6.22 -9.16 13.60
N TYR A 162 -6.97 -8.17 13.09
CA TYR A 162 -7.18 -6.87 13.72
C TYR A 162 -8.49 -6.75 14.50
N TYR A 163 -9.32 -7.79 14.52
CA TYR A 163 -10.70 -7.72 15.02
C TYR A 163 -11.07 -8.74 16.08
N THR A 164 -10.25 -9.78 16.32
CA THR A 164 -10.46 -10.71 17.42
C THR A 164 -9.43 -10.53 18.53
N ARG A 165 -9.68 -11.14 19.70
CA ARG A 165 -8.75 -11.18 20.84
C ARG A 165 -8.47 -12.62 21.22
N ALA A 166 -7.56 -13.24 20.46
CA ALA A 166 -7.13 -14.59 20.76
C ALA A 166 -6.06 -14.59 21.86
N GLU A 167 -6.29 -15.35 22.92
CA GLU A 167 -5.30 -15.57 23.97
C GLU A 167 -3.99 -16.13 23.37
N GLY A 168 -2.86 -15.61 23.83
CA GLY A 168 -1.52 -16.02 23.38
C GLY A 168 -1.00 -15.32 22.11
N PHE A 169 -1.81 -14.56 21.38
CA PHE A 169 -1.38 -13.87 20.14
C PHE A 169 -1.13 -12.37 20.32
N ASN A 170 -1.60 -11.76 21.41
CA ASN A 170 -1.42 -10.32 21.70
C ASN A 170 -1.88 -9.40 20.56
N ASN A 171 -3.06 -9.68 19.98
CA ASN A 171 -3.62 -8.89 18.86
C ASN A 171 -3.72 -7.39 19.18
N GLU A 172 -4.04 -7.03 20.41
CA GLU A 172 -4.16 -5.62 20.84
C GLU A 172 -2.87 -4.83 20.63
N SER A 173 -1.73 -5.37 21.09
CA SER A 173 -0.45 -4.67 20.93
C SER A 173 -0.03 -4.61 19.46
N PHE A 174 -0.37 -5.64 18.67
CA PHE A 174 -0.12 -5.64 17.23
C PHE A 174 -0.95 -4.57 16.50
N VAL A 175 -2.24 -4.42 16.83
CA VAL A 175 -3.10 -3.39 16.23
C VAL A 175 -2.64 -1.99 16.59
N ILE A 176 -2.23 -1.74 17.85
CA ILE A 176 -1.64 -0.46 18.26
C ILE A 176 -0.35 -0.18 17.48
N TYR A 177 0.53 -1.18 17.37
CA TYR A 177 1.75 -1.09 16.57
C TYR A 177 1.46 -0.75 15.11
N MET A 178 0.53 -1.44 14.46
CA MET A 178 0.10 -1.18 13.09
C MET A 178 -0.43 0.25 12.93
N PHE A 179 -1.30 0.70 13.83
CA PHE A 179 -1.90 2.04 13.74
C PHE A 179 -0.87 3.17 13.90
N ILE A 180 0.09 3.01 14.81
CA ILE A 180 1.13 4.03 15.04
C ILE A 180 2.20 3.96 13.95
N VAL A 181 2.80 2.79 13.75
CA VAL A 181 4.00 2.63 12.92
C VAL A 181 3.68 2.53 11.44
N HIS A 182 2.64 1.78 11.06
CA HIS A 182 2.29 1.50 9.67
C HIS A 182 1.11 2.34 9.15
N PHE A 183 0.60 3.28 9.94
CA PHE A 183 -0.38 4.25 9.46
C PHE A 183 -0.04 5.69 9.86
N SER A 184 0.02 5.99 11.16
CA SER A 184 0.19 7.37 11.64
C SER A 184 1.53 8.00 11.23
N ILE A 185 2.62 7.23 11.33
CA ILE A 185 3.95 7.68 10.86
C ILE A 185 3.96 7.90 9.34
N PRO A 186 3.60 6.91 8.48
CA PRO A 186 3.49 7.10 7.03
C PRO A 186 2.66 8.31 6.64
N PHE A 187 1.47 8.46 7.24
CA PHE A 187 0.57 9.58 6.98
C PHE A 187 1.23 10.93 7.29
N THR A 188 1.83 11.05 8.48
CA THR A 188 2.49 12.27 8.93
C THR A 188 3.68 12.63 8.03
N VAL A 189 4.50 11.64 7.67
CA VAL A 189 5.68 11.84 6.82
C VAL A 189 5.28 12.26 5.41
N ILE A 190 4.31 11.58 4.79
CA ILE A 190 3.82 11.91 3.45
C ILE A 190 3.24 13.33 3.44
N PHE A 191 2.38 13.64 4.41
CA PHE A 191 1.75 14.97 4.51
C PHE A 191 2.79 16.08 4.70
N PHE A 192 3.77 15.86 5.58
CA PHE A 192 4.86 16.82 5.78
C PHE A 192 5.71 17.01 4.53
N CYS A 193 6.21 15.92 3.92
CA CYS A 193 7.11 15.98 2.78
C CYS A 193 6.45 16.67 1.58
N TYR A 194 5.22 16.27 1.24
CA TYR A 194 4.50 16.89 0.14
C TYR A 194 4.00 18.29 0.46
N GLY A 195 3.62 18.58 1.71
CA GLY A 195 3.30 19.95 2.13
C GLY A 195 4.49 20.90 1.92
N ARG A 196 5.69 20.50 2.34
CA ARG A 196 6.92 21.27 2.12
C ARG A 196 7.30 21.37 0.64
N LEU A 197 7.08 20.31 -0.14
CA LEU A 197 7.27 20.31 -1.58
C LEU A 197 6.40 21.38 -2.25
N LEU A 198 5.11 21.43 -1.91
CA LEU A 198 4.18 22.42 -2.45
C LEU A 198 4.58 23.85 -2.06
N CYS A 199 5.02 24.08 -0.81
CA CYS A 199 5.54 25.40 -0.42
C CYS A 199 6.72 25.83 -1.29
N ALA A 200 7.71 24.94 -1.46
CA ALA A 200 8.92 25.26 -2.24
C ALA A 200 8.61 25.54 -3.72
N VAL A 201 7.73 24.75 -4.33
CA VAL A 201 7.34 24.95 -5.74
C VAL A 201 6.53 26.24 -5.91
N LYS A 202 5.66 26.58 -4.95
CA LYS A 202 4.93 27.85 -4.97
C LYS A 202 5.84 29.07 -4.79
N GLU A 203 6.82 28.99 -3.91
CA GLU A 203 7.83 30.04 -3.74
C GLU A 203 8.65 30.25 -5.03
N ALA A 204 9.08 29.16 -5.67
CA ALA A 204 9.79 29.23 -6.94
C ALA A 204 8.94 29.85 -8.07
N ALA A 205 7.66 29.45 -8.17
CA ALA A 205 6.73 30.03 -9.12
C ALA A 205 6.45 31.52 -8.83
N ALA A 206 6.36 31.93 -7.57
CA ALA A 206 6.19 33.33 -7.20
C ALA A 206 7.43 34.17 -7.52
N ALA A 207 8.64 33.59 -7.45
CA ALA A 207 9.88 34.26 -7.83
C ALA A 207 10.05 34.37 -9.35
N GLN A 208 9.46 33.46 -10.13
CA GLN A 208 9.57 33.38 -11.59
C GLN A 208 8.20 33.51 -12.27
N GLN A 209 7.50 34.63 -12.02
CA GLN A 209 6.15 34.86 -12.55
C GLN A 209 6.10 34.91 -14.09
N GLU A 210 7.16 35.37 -14.73
CA GLU A 210 7.25 35.46 -16.19
C GLU A 210 7.51 34.10 -16.87
N SER A 211 7.90 33.08 -16.11
CA SER A 211 8.22 31.75 -16.64
C SER A 211 6.96 30.88 -16.73
N GLU A 212 6.36 30.81 -17.92
CA GLU A 212 5.21 29.92 -18.19
C GLU A 212 5.49 28.46 -17.83
N THR A 213 6.72 27.99 -18.07
CA THR A 213 7.15 26.63 -17.75
C THR A 213 7.11 26.36 -16.24
N THR A 214 7.53 27.32 -15.43
CA THR A 214 7.53 27.21 -13.96
C THR A 214 6.10 27.27 -13.40
N GLN A 215 5.25 28.14 -13.93
CA GLN A 215 3.82 28.19 -13.55
C GLN A 215 3.09 26.89 -13.90
N ARG A 216 3.36 26.34 -15.09
CA ARG A 216 2.79 25.06 -15.51
C ARG A 216 3.27 23.92 -14.60
N ALA A 217 4.57 23.89 -14.27
CA ALA A 217 5.11 22.90 -13.35
C ALA A 217 4.47 22.98 -11.96
N GLU A 218 4.25 24.18 -11.41
CA GLU A 218 3.55 24.36 -10.13
C GLU A 218 2.15 23.74 -10.16
N ARG A 219 1.36 24.05 -11.20
CA ARG A 219 -0.01 23.53 -11.31
C ARG A 219 -0.02 22.01 -11.42
N GLU A 220 0.88 21.44 -12.22
CA GLU A 220 0.98 19.99 -12.42
C GLU A 220 1.43 19.28 -11.13
N VAL A 221 2.45 19.80 -10.42
CA VAL A 221 2.91 19.25 -9.14
C VAL A 221 1.81 19.34 -8.08
N THR A 222 1.14 20.48 -7.96
CA THR A 222 0.01 20.66 -7.02
C THR A 222 -1.10 19.65 -7.32
N ARG A 223 -1.49 19.47 -8.59
CA ARG A 223 -2.50 18.49 -8.99
C ARG A 223 -2.08 17.07 -8.59
N MET A 224 -0.85 16.67 -8.93
CA MET A 224 -0.36 15.31 -8.65
C MET A 224 -0.27 15.03 -7.15
N VAL A 225 0.26 15.96 -6.34
CA VAL A 225 0.34 15.80 -4.88
C VAL A 225 -1.04 15.60 -4.25
N VAL A 226 -2.05 16.36 -4.67
CA VAL A 226 -3.42 16.20 -4.16
C VAL A 226 -3.96 14.81 -4.49
N ILE A 227 -3.77 14.34 -5.73
CA ILE A 227 -4.19 13.00 -6.15
C ILE A 227 -3.47 11.92 -5.33
N MET A 228 -2.16 12.07 -5.10
CA MET A 228 -1.34 11.14 -4.33
C MET A 228 -1.80 11.02 -2.87
N VAL A 229 -2.10 12.15 -2.20
CA VAL A 229 -2.63 12.15 -0.82
C VAL A 229 -4.02 11.52 -0.76
N ILE A 230 -4.89 11.82 -1.71
CA ILE A 230 -6.23 11.20 -1.79
C ILE A 230 -6.10 9.69 -1.98
N ALA A 231 -5.21 9.24 -2.88
CA ALA A 231 -4.97 7.82 -3.12
C ALA A 231 -4.53 7.10 -1.84
N PHE A 232 -3.56 7.67 -1.10
CA PHE A 232 -3.13 7.13 0.19
C PHE A 232 -4.28 7.01 1.19
N LEU A 233 -5.09 8.07 1.34
CA LEU A 233 -6.22 8.07 2.27
C LEU A 233 -7.25 7.03 1.86
N VAL A 234 -7.58 6.94 0.58
CA VAL A 234 -8.51 5.93 0.06
C VAL A 234 -7.97 4.52 0.33
N SER A 235 -6.67 4.26 0.12
CA SER A 235 -6.07 2.93 0.36
C SER A 235 -6.15 2.49 1.82
N TRP A 236 -5.77 3.37 2.77
CA TRP A 236 -5.38 2.95 4.11
C TRP A 236 -6.29 3.46 5.22
N LEU A 237 -6.93 4.62 5.03
CA LEU A 237 -7.83 5.18 6.04
C LEU A 237 -9.02 4.25 6.37
N PRO A 238 -9.62 3.51 5.41
CA PRO A 238 -10.66 2.55 5.73
C PRO A 238 -10.19 1.47 6.71
N TYR A 239 -9.02 0.87 6.49
CA TYR A 239 -8.47 -0.13 7.41
C TYR A 239 -8.17 0.46 8.78
N ALA A 240 -7.48 1.61 8.82
CA ALA A 240 -7.14 2.26 10.08
C ALA A 240 -8.39 2.63 10.90
N SER A 241 -9.42 3.16 10.23
CA SER A 241 -10.67 3.56 10.87
C SER A 241 -11.45 2.36 11.39
N VAL A 242 -11.59 1.30 10.58
CA VAL A 242 -12.31 0.07 10.98
C VAL A 242 -11.59 -0.63 12.12
N ALA A 243 -10.27 -0.85 12.01
CA ALA A 243 -9.49 -1.50 13.05
C ALA A 243 -9.53 -0.72 14.38
N TRP A 244 -9.39 0.62 14.33
CA TRP A 244 -9.46 1.46 15.53
C TRP A 244 -10.87 1.51 16.14
N TYR A 245 -11.91 1.51 15.29
CA TYR A 245 -13.29 1.47 15.75
C TYR A 245 -13.59 0.15 16.48
N ILE A 246 -13.20 -0.98 15.91
CA ILE A 246 -13.34 -2.30 16.55
C ILE A 246 -12.55 -2.37 17.85
N PHE A 247 -11.33 -1.81 17.87
CA PHE A 247 -10.49 -1.76 19.06
C PHE A 247 -11.14 -1.00 20.23
N THR A 248 -11.81 0.12 19.92
CA THR A 248 -12.45 1.00 20.92
C THR A 248 -13.86 0.57 21.33
N HIS A 249 -14.63 -0.06 20.44
CA HIS A 249 -16.02 -0.46 20.67
C HIS A 249 -16.14 -1.97 20.91
N GLN A 250 -15.49 -2.42 21.98
CA GLN A 250 -15.46 -3.83 22.38
C GLN A 250 -16.87 -4.36 22.68
N GLY A 251 -17.17 -5.58 22.24
CA GLY A 251 -18.46 -6.24 22.43
C GLY A 251 -19.51 -5.96 21.33
N SER A 252 -19.17 -5.15 20.33
CA SER A 252 -20.01 -4.98 19.12
C SER A 252 -19.71 -6.07 18.09
N GLU A 253 -20.75 -6.60 17.44
CA GLU A 253 -20.61 -7.53 16.32
C GLU A 253 -20.57 -6.78 14.99
N PHE A 254 -19.61 -7.15 14.13
CA PHE A 254 -19.42 -6.52 12.83
C PHE A 254 -19.73 -7.50 11.71
N GLY A 255 -20.57 -7.06 10.77
CA GLY A 255 -20.99 -7.89 9.65
C GLY A 255 -19.85 -8.20 8.67
N PRO A 256 -19.88 -9.35 7.96
CA PRO A 256 -18.85 -9.74 6.99
C PRO A 256 -18.60 -8.71 5.88
N LEU A 257 -19.65 -8.01 5.40
CA LEU A 257 -19.52 -6.99 4.37
C LEU A 257 -18.79 -5.74 4.87
N PHE A 258 -19.05 -5.33 6.10
CA PHE A 258 -18.36 -4.20 6.74
C PHE A 258 -16.86 -4.46 6.84
N MET A 259 -16.50 -5.68 7.25
CA MET A 259 -15.11 -6.14 7.35
C MET A 259 -14.44 -6.35 5.97
N THR A 260 -15.21 -6.51 4.90
CA THR A 260 -14.68 -6.64 3.52
C THR A 260 -14.42 -5.29 2.86
N LEU A 261 -15.12 -4.23 3.28
CA LEU A 261 -14.99 -2.89 2.72
C LEU A 261 -13.56 -2.31 2.80
N PRO A 262 -12.84 -2.36 3.94
CA PRO A 262 -11.47 -1.85 3.96
C PRO A 262 -10.53 -2.64 3.04
N ALA A 263 -10.72 -3.96 2.97
CA ALA A 263 -9.98 -4.85 2.07
C ALA A 263 -10.13 -4.45 0.59
N PHE A 264 -11.33 -4.04 0.18
CA PHE A 264 -11.58 -3.57 -1.18
C PHE A 264 -10.70 -2.37 -1.55
N PHE A 265 -10.62 -1.37 -0.67
CA PHE A 265 -9.87 -0.15 -0.97
C PHE A 265 -8.36 -0.37 -1.01
N ALA A 266 -7.82 -1.17 -0.09
CA ALA A 266 -6.41 -1.50 -0.08
C ALA A 266 -6.05 -2.38 -1.29
N LYS A 267 -6.82 -3.42 -1.60
CA LYS A 267 -6.53 -4.29 -2.75
C LYS A 267 -6.63 -3.54 -4.08
N SER A 268 -7.52 -2.55 -4.18
CA SER A 268 -7.62 -1.66 -5.35
C SER A 268 -6.36 -0.81 -5.57
N SER A 269 -5.54 -0.58 -4.53
CA SER A 269 -4.34 0.25 -4.63
C SER A 269 -3.30 -0.32 -5.58
N ALA A 270 -3.28 -1.65 -5.75
CA ALA A 270 -2.41 -2.33 -6.70
C ALA A 270 -2.67 -1.97 -8.18
N ILE A 271 -3.77 -1.25 -8.47
CA ILE A 271 -4.04 -0.67 -9.78
C ILE A 271 -3.79 0.83 -9.77
N TYR A 272 -4.46 1.58 -8.88
CA TYR A 272 -4.42 3.03 -8.99
C TYR A 272 -3.09 3.64 -8.54
N ASN A 273 -2.34 3.00 -7.63
CA ASN A 273 -1.02 3.52 -7.26
C ASN A 273 -0.07 3.46 -8.47
N PRO A 274 0.10 2.32 -9.17
CA PRO A 274 0.86 2.30 -10.41
C PRO A 274 0.41 3.35 -11.42
N LEU A 275 -0.89 3.55 -11.63
CA LEU A 275 -1.41 4.56 -12.57
C LEU A 275 -1.14 6.01 -12.17
N ILE A 276 -0.99 6.28 -10.87
CA ILE A 276 -0.76 7.64 -10.34
C ILE A 276 0.73 7.96 -10.26
N TYR A 277 1.56 6.98 -9.90
CA TYR A 277 2.96 7.19 -9.54
C TYR A 277 3.96 6.81 -10.64
N ILE A 278 3.56 6.01 -11.63
CA ILE A 278 4.42 5.48 -12.72
C ILE A 278 3.99 6.07 -14.05
#